data_AF-A0A6C0IIB3-F1
#
_entry.id   AF-A0A6C0IIB3-F1
#
_cell.length_a   1.000
_cell.length_b   1.000
_cell.length_c   1.000
_cell.angle_alpha   90.00
_cell.angle_beta   90.00
_cell.angle_gamma   90.00
#
_symmetry.space_group_name_H-M   'P 1'
#
loop_
_entity.id
_entity.type
_entity.pdbx_description
1 polymer ?
#
loop_
_entity_poly.entity_id
_entity_poly.type
_entity_poly.pdbx_seq_one_letter_code
_entity_poly.pdbx_strand_id
1 'polypeptide(L)'
;MDTDILPARFPITSNDATDTLRHIYNVTTNCSGININYIMQMAENITKRKQTWFGTLEAPTDIVVIKQIIGKNGFHLKKFTSKYGVDLIWHDRVTNIFMVWGNKPCLIGALHALKRQIKRFLLKQEKDLEALEQMARSMTTLDVRVDIRRQREEEDCENEPACKKFKNNF
;
A
#
# COMPACT_ATOMS: atom_id res chain seq x y z
N MET A 1 1.71 14.73 25.22
CA MET A 1 1.25 15.83 24.34
C MET A 1 0.54 15.18 23.19
N ASP A 2 -0.75 14.92 23.35
CA ASP A 2 -1.59 14.31 22.32
C ASP A 2 -1.94 15.40 21.29
N THR A 3 -1.35 15.28 20.11
CA THR A 3 -1.60 16.17 18.98
C THR A 3 -3.00 15.92 18.43
N ASP A 4 -3.87 16.91 18.62
CA ASP A 4 -4.92 17.36 17.69
C ASP A 4 -5.56 16.28 16.79
N ILE A 5 -6.62 15.65 17.30
CA ILE A 5 -7.64 14.99 16.47
C ILE A 5 -8.57 16.07 15.92
N LEU A 6 -8.03 17.00 15.13
CA LEU A 6 -8.88 17.74 14.19
C LEU A 6 -9.17 16.78 13.02
N PRO A 7 -10.44 16.56 12.63
CA PRO A 7 -10.72 15.73 11.49
C PRO A 7 -10.06 16.40 10.28
N ALA A 8 -9.07 15.72 9.70
CA ALA A 8 -8.44 16.16 8.46
C ALA A 8 -9.57 16.46 7.46
N ARG A 9 -9.81 17.75 7.20
CA ARG A 9 -10.83 18.18 6.26
C ARG A 9 -10.29 17.81 4.89
N PHE A 10 -10.86 16.78 4.29
CA PHE A 10 -10.55 16.46 2.91
C PHE A 10 -10.96 17.67 2.04
N PRO A 11 -10.15 18.04 1.03
CA PRO A 11 -10.58 19.02 0.05
C PRO A 11 -11.77 18.42 -0.70
N ILE A 12 -12.96 18.98 -0.47
CA ILE A 12 -14.21 18.51 -1.03
C ILE A 12 -14.87 19.65 -1.78
N THR A 13 -15.24 19.40 -3.02
CA THR A 13 -15.99 20.33 -3.87
C THR A 13 -17.22 19.62 -4.42
N SER A 14 -18.08 20.37 -5.09
CA SER A 14 -19.36 19.87 -5.56
C SER A 14 -19.71 20.49 -6.89
N ASN A 15 -20.08 19.67 -7.85
CA ASN A 15 -20.37 20.09 -9.22
C ASN A 15 -21.74 19.54 -9.64
N ASP A 16 -22.30 20.12 -10.70
CA ASP A 16 -23.45 19.53 -11.35
C ASP A 16 -23.07 18.21 -12.07
N ALA A 17 -24.09 17.51 -12.59
CA ALA A 17 -23.88 16.24 -13.26
C ALA A 17 -22.98 16.35 -14.51
N THR A 18 -23.14 17.40 -15.30
CA THR A 18 -22.41 17.59 -16.56
C THR A 18 -20.93 17.81 -16.30
N ASP A 19 -20.61 18.72 -15.38
CA ASP A 19 -19.24 19.04 -15.00
C ASP A 19 -18.57 17.86 -14.28
N THR A 20 -19.33 17.13 -13.46
CA THR A 20 -18.83 15.89 -12.81
C THR A 20 -18.43 14.85 -13.85
N LEU A 21 -19.32 14.55 -14.80
CA LEU A 21 -19.05 13.55 -15.84
C LEU A 21 -17.89 13.98 -16.72
N ARG A 22 -17.86 15.24 -17.17
CA ARG A 22 -16.74 15.79 -17.95
C ARG A 22 -15.42 15.64 -17.21
N HIS A 23 -15.39 15.96 -15.91
CA HIS A 23 -14.20 15.81 -15.10
C HIS A 23 -13.76 14.34 -15.00
N ILE A 24 -14.69 13.41 -14.74
CA ILE A 24 -14.39 11.96 -14.71
C ILE A 24 -13.82 11.49 -16.05
N TYR A 25 -14.44 11.84 -17.18
CA TYR A 25 -13.96 11.44 -18.51
C TYR A 25 -12.53 11.94 -18.76
N ASN A 26 -12.23 13.18 -18.38
CA ASN A 26 -10.91 13.77 -18.57
C ASN A 26 -9.83 13.05 -17.74
N VAL A 27 -10.06 12.82 -16.45
CA VAL A 27 -9.04 12.22 -15.56
C VAL A 27 -8.87 10.71 -15.72
N THR A 28 -9.87 10.04 -16.31
CA THR A 28 -9.83 8.58 -16.54
C THR A 28 -9.41 8.21 -17.96
N THR A 29 -8.89 9.16 -18.75
CA THR A 29 -8.54 8.93 -20.17
C THR A 29 -9.73 8.33 -20.93
N ASN A 30 -10.86 9.03 -20.90
CA ASN A 30 -12.15 8.62 -21.47
C ASN A 30 -12.68 7.28 -20.91
N CYS A 31 -12.47 7.03 -19.61
CA CYS A 31 -12.86 5.79 -18.94
C CYS A 31 -12.27 4.51 -19.57
N SER A 32 -11.13 4.62 -20.26
CA SER A 32 -10.47 3.47 -20.87
C SER A 32 -10.10 2.43 -19.81
N GLY A 33 -10.52 1.18 -20.03
CA GLY A 33 -10.33 0.08 -19.07
C GLY A 33 -11.38 -0.02 -17.94
N ILE A 34 -12.39 0.86 -17.93
CA ILE A 34 -13.59 0.70 -17.09
C ILE A 34 -14.66 -0.05 -17.90
N ASN A 35 -15.42 -0.92 -17.23
CA ASN A 35 -16.48 -1.68 -17.87
C ASN A 35 -17.61 -0.74 -18.37
N ILE A 36 -18.06 -0.92 -19.61
CA ILE A 36 -19.05 -0.02 -20.23
C ILE A 36 -20.38 0.01 -19.48
N ASN A 37 -20.88 -1.13 -19.00
CA ASN A 37 -22.13 -1.19 -18.24
C ASN A 37 -22.02 -0.41 -16.92
N TYR A 38 -20.85 -0.48 -16.29
CA TYR A 38 -20.55 0.30 -15.10
C TYR A 38 -20.55 1.81 -15.39
N ILE A 39 -19.91 2.24 -16.49
CA ILE A 39 -19.89 3.65 -16.90
C ILE A 39 -21.31 4.16 -17.13
N MET A 40 -22.16 3.39 -17.83
CA MET A 40 -23.55 3.75 -18.09
C MET A 40 -24.35 3.90 -16.80
N GLN A 41 -24.25 2.92 -15.88
CA GLN A 41 -24.93 2.97 -14.58
C GLN A 41 -24.44 4.16 -13.73
N MET A 42 -23.14 4.40 -13.70
CA MET A 42 -22.55 5.54 -13.00
C MET A 42 -23.06 6.87 -13.56
N ALA A 43 -23.10 7.01 -14.89
CA ALA A 43 -23.61 8.21 -15.55
C ALA A 43 -25.10 8.44 -15.27
N GLU A 44 -25.91 7.38 -15.31
CA GLU A 44 -27.32 7.45 -14.93
C GLU A 44 -27.47 7.90 -13.46
N ASN A 45 -26.69 7.34 -12.54
CA ASN A 45 -26.74 7.73 -11.13
C ASN A 45 -26.34 9.18 -10.91
N ILE A 46 -25.32 9.67 -11.62
CA ILE A 46 -24.86 11.07 -11.54
C ILE A 46 -25.91 12.02 -12.11
N THR A 47 -26.49 11.74 -13.27
CA THR A 47 -27.51 12.60 -13.91
C THR A 47 -28.80 12.71 -13.13
N LYS A 48 -29.20 11.66 -12.38
CA LYS A 48 -30.37 11.70 -11.49
C LYS A 48 -30.19 12.62 -10.28
N ARG A 49 -28.97 13.03 -9.94
CA ARG A 49 -28.69 13.87 -8.78
C ARG A 49 -28.53 15.34 -9.17
N LYS A 50 -29.02 16.23 -8.31
CA LYS A 50 -28.81 17.68 -8.44
C LYS A 50 -27.32 18.05 -8.39
N GLN A 51 -26.54 17.30 -7.63
CA GLN A 51 -25.15 17.60 -7.33
C GLN A 51 -24.40 16.32 -7.01
N THR A 52 -23.17 16.21 -7.48
CA THR A 52 -22.22 15.17 -7.07
C THR A 52 -21.03 15.83 -6.38
N TRP A 53 -20.55 15.18 -5.32
CA TRP A 53 -19.41 15.66 -4.56
C TRP A 53 -18.14 14.99 -5.04
N PHE A 54 -17.05 15.73 -5.01
CA PHE A 54 -15.71 15.29 -5.38
C PHE A 54 -14.76 15.54 -4.23
N GLY A 55 -13.86 14.61 -3.95
CA GLY A 55 -12.83 14.79 -2.95
C GLY A 55 -11.57 14.01 -3.29
N THR A 56 -10.45 14.49 -2.75
CA THR A 56 -9.14 13.88 -3.00
C THR A 56 -8.45 13.44 -1.71
N LEU A 57 -7.54 12.49 -1.87
CA LEU A 57 -6.67 11.97 -0.83
C LEU A 57 -5.31 11.64 -1.44
N GLU A 58 -4.24 12.14 -0.85
CA GLU A 58 -2.88 11.79 -1.27
C GLU A 58 -2.65 10.28 -1.14
N ALA A 59 -2.08 9.67 -2.18
CA ALA A 59 -1.66 8.29 -2.13
C ALA A 59 -0.27 8.19 -1.46
N PRO A 60 0.05 7.06 -0.81
CA PRO A 60 1.39 6.84 -0.29
C PRO A 60 2.42 6.86 -1.43
N THR A 61 3.69 7.17 -1.12
CA THR A 61 4.78 7.13 -2.11
C THR A 61 5.21 5.70 -2.45
N ASP A 62 4.96 4.75 -1.55
CA ASP A 62 5.31 3.35 -1.74
C ASP A 62 4.36 2.64 -2.74
N ILE A 63 4.94 2.20 -3.86
CA ILE A 63 4.19 1.54 -4.94
C ILE A 63 3.63 0.16 -4.56
N VAL A 64 4.27 -0.56 -3.63
CA VAL A 64 3.78 -1.85 -3.13
C VAL A 64 2.50 -1.61 -2.34
N VAL A 65 2.48 -0.58 -1.49
CA VAL A 65 1.28 -0.20 -0.74
C VAL A 65 0.16 0.25 -1.67
N ILE A 66 0.46 1.09 -2.67
CA ILE A 66 -0.54 1.49 -3.69
C ILE A 66 -1.12 0.26 -4.37
N LYS A 67 -0.29 -0.68 -4.84
CA LYS A 67 -0.74 -1.91 -5.51
C LYS A 67 -1.64 -2.76 -4.61
N GLN A 68 -1.35 -2.85 -3.31
CA GLN A 68 -2.20 -3.56 -2.34
C GLN A 68 -3.56 -2.89 -2.16
N ILE A 69 -3.60 -1.55 -2.11
CA ILE A 69 -4.83 -0.77 -2.01
C ILE A 69 -5.68 -0.93 -3.28
N ILE A 70 -5.06 -0.82 -4.46
CA ILE A 70 -5.74 -0.92 -5.75
C ILE A 70 -6.23 -2.35 -6.00
N GLY A 71 -5.39 -3.33 -5.66
CA GLY A 71 -5.60 -4.74 -5.97
C GLY A 71 -5.39 -5.05 -7.45
N LYS A 72 -5.37 -6.34 -7.79
CA LYS A 72 -5.22 -6.81 -9.16
C LYS A 72 -6.38 -6.27 -10.02
N ASN A 73 -6.07 -5.62 -11.15
CA ASN A 73 -7.06 -5.03 -12.08
C ASN A 73 -8.07 -4.08 -11.42
N GLY A 74 -7.65 -3.39 -10.34
CA GLY A 74 -8.50 -2.47 -9.58
C GLY A 74 -9.59 -3.17 -8.75
N PHE A 75 -9.50 -4.48 -8.54
CA PHE A 75 -10.51 -5.27 -7.85
C PHE A 75 -10.86 -4.72 -6.45
N HIS A 76 -9.86 -4.34 -5.66
CA HIS A 76 -10.10 -3.81 -4.32
C HIS A 76 -10.79 -2.45 -4.38
N LEU A 77 -10.37 -1.54 -5.28
CA LEU A 77 -11.07 -0.26 -5.45
C LEU A 77 -12.51 -0.46 -5.91
N LYS A 78 -12.78 -1.33 -6.90
CA LYS A 78 -14.15 -1.62 -7.35
C LYS A 78 -15.05 -2.13 -6.21
N LYS A 79 -14.51 -3.05 -5.40
CA LYS A 79 -15.19 -3.55 -4.19
C LYS A 79 -15.40 -2.44 -3.17
N PHE A 80 -14.42 -1.55 -3.00
CA PHE A 80 -14.48 -0.41 -2.09
C PHE A 80 -15.55 0.60 -2.56
N THR A 81 -15.55 0.97 -3.84
CA THR A 81 -16.55 1.83 -4.47
C THR A 81 -17.97 1.33 -4.20
N SER A 82 -18.19 0.03 -4.43
CA SER A 82 -19.49 -0.63 -4.17
C SER A 82 -19.84 -0.62 -2.68
N LYS A 83 -18.87 -0.94 -1.80
CA LYS A 83 -19.09 -1.02 -0.35
C LYS A 83 -19.49 0.32 0.27
N TYR A 84 -18.92 1.42 -0.21
CA TYR A 84 -19.18 2.75 0.35
C TYR A 84 -20.26 3.53 -0.41
N GLY A 85 -20.84 2.95 -1.48
CA GLY A 85 -21.89 3.59 -2.27
C GLY A 85 -21.42 4.89 -2.92
N VAL A 86 -20.18 4.93 -3.37
CA VAL A 86 -19.62 6.05 -4.14
C VAL A 86 -19.63 5.70 -5.63
N ASP A 87 -19.58 6.72 -6.49
CA ASP A 87 -19.74 6.57 -7.94
C ASP A 87 -18.49 6.03 -8.60
N LEU A 88 -17.33 6.52 -8.16
CA LEU A 88 -16.05 6.12 -8.69
C LEU A 88 -14.97 6.43 -7.67
N ILE A 89 -13.99 5.53 -7.61
CA ILE A 89 -12.70 5.80 -6.99
C ILE A 89 -11.64 5.59 -8.06
N TRP A 90 -10.82 6.61 -8.28
CA TRP A 90 -9.74 6.59 -9.25
C TRP A 90 -8.41 6.91 -8.56
N HIS A 91 -7.32 6.35 -9.08
CA HIS A 91 -5.96 6.72 -8.67
C HIS A 91 -5.26 7.30 -9.88
N ASP A 92 -4.96 8.59 -9.80
CA ASP A 92 -4.10 9.23 -10.78
C ASP A 92 -2.64 8.93 -10.45
N ARG A 93 -1.97 8.22 -11.35
CA ARG A 93 -0.57 7.82 -11.19
C ARG A 93 0.41 8.98 -11.42
N VAL A 94 -0.01 10.03 -12.12
CA VAL A 94 0.85 11.19 -12.42
C VAL A 94 0.92 12.10 -11.20
N THR A 95 -0.23 12.47 -10.64
CA THR A 95 -0.29 13.32 -9.44
C THR A 95 -0.17 12.53 -8.14
N ASN A 96 -0.24 11.19 -8.19
CA ASN A 96 -0.26 10.29 -7.04
C ASN A 96 -1.39 10.60 -6.04
N ILE A 97 -2.60 10.82 -6.56
CA ILE A 97 -3.77 11.19 -5.76
C ILE A 97 -4.90 10.19 -6.02
N PHE A 98 -5.57 9.78 -4.93
CA PHE A 98 -6.87 9.13 -4.99
C PHE A 98 -7.98 10.18 -5.12
N MET A 99 -8.86 9.95 -6.08
CA MET A 99 -10.00 10.79 -6.43
C MET A 99 -11.28 10.00 -6.16
N VAL A 100 -12.25 10.62 -5.48
CA VAL A 100 -13.52 9.99 -5.11
C VAL A 100 -14.68 10.88 -5.53
N TRP A 101 -15.66 10.30 -6.20
CA TRP A 101 -16.92 10.97 -6.57
C TRP A 101 -18.10 10.24 -5.93
N GLY A 102 -19.07 10.98 -5.41
CA GLY A 102 -20.18 10.36 -4.69
C GLY A 102 -21.18 11.35 -4.11
N ASN A 103 -22.20 10.81 -3.47
CA ASN A 103 -22.99 11.58 -2.50
C ASN A 103 -22.10 11.97 -1.31
N LYS A 104 -22.27 13.19 -0.79
CA LYS A 104 -21.43 13.73 0.29
C LYS A 104 -21.18 12.77 1.48
N PRO A 105 -22.20 12.16 2.12
CA PRO A 105 -21.95 11.27 3.26
C PRO A 105 -21.17 10.01 2.87
N CYS A 106 -21.51 9.40 1.73
CA CYS A 106 -20.83 8.23 1.18
C CYS A 106 -19.36 8.54 0.86
N LEU A 107 -19.12 9.69 0.23
CA LEU A 107 -17.79 10.18 -0.14
C LEU A 107 -16.91 10.41 1.09
N ILE A 108 -17.42 11.09 2.12
CA ILE A 108 -16.66 11.33 3.36
C ILE A 108 -16.33 10.00 4.04
N GLY A 109 -17.30 9.08 4.11
CA GLY A 109 -17.09 7.74 4.64
C GLY A 109 -16.02 6.96 3.88
N ALA A 110 -16.05 7.03 2.54
CA ALA A 110 -15.07 6.40 1.67
C ALA A 110 -13.65 6.98 1.88
N LEU A 111 -13.50 8.31 1.92
CA LEU A 111 -12.20 8.96 2.13
C LEU A 111 -11.59 8.61 3.49
N HIS A 112 -12.36 8.63 4.57
CA HIS A 112 -11.88 8.20 5.88
C HIS A 112 -11.48 6.73 5.89
N ALA A 113 -12.27 5.87 5.26
CA ALA A 113 -11.96 4.46 5.19
C ALA A 113 -10.70 4.18 4.35
N LEU A 114 -10.51 4.91 3.25
CA LEU A 114 -9.35 4.79 2.38
C LEU A 114 -8.09 5.26 3.11
N LYS A 115 -8.15 6.41 3.81
CA LYS A 115 -7.08 6.89 4.69
C LYS A 115 -6.71 5.86 5.76
N ARG A 116 -7.70 5.25 6.41
CA ARG A 116 -7.45 4.16 7.39
C ARG A 116 -6.84 2.91 6.75
N GLN A 117 -7.18 2.60 5.50
CA GLN A 117 -6.61 1.45 4.79
C GLN A 117 -5.15 1.72 4.40
N ILE A 118 -4.83 2.92 3.90
CA ILE A 118 -3.46 3.36 3.64
C ILE A 118 -2.61 3.24 4.91
N LYS A 119 -3.07 3.82 6.03
CA LYS A 119 -2.35 3.75 7.31
C LYS A 119 -2.08 2.32 7.74
N ARG A 120 -3.06 1.42 7.58
CA ARG A 120 -2.91 0.00 7.95
C ARG A 120 -1.84 -0.70 7.11
N PHE A 121 -1.76 -0.45 5.82
CA PHE A 121 -0.74 -1.08 4.96
C PHE A 121 0.66 -0.51 5.21
N LEU A 122 0.78 0.80 5.43
CA LEU A 122 2.06 1.41 5.80
C LEU A 122 2.62 0.82 7.10
N LEU A 123 1.79 0.77 8.16
CA LEU A 123 2.19 0.17 9.43
C LEU A 123 2.52 -1.33 9.33
N LYS A 124 1.84 -2.05 8.42
CA LYS A 124 2.16 -3.46 8.18
C LYS A 124 3.53 -3.59 7.52
N GLN A 125 3.81 -2.77 6.51
CA GLN A 125 5.07 -2.79 5.78
C GLN A 125 6.26 -2.45 6.67
N GLU A 126 6.12 -1.46 7.56
CA GLU A 126 7.15 -1.08 8.54
C GLU A 126 7.50 -2.27 9.44
N LYS A 127 6.50 -2.98 9.96
CA LYS A 127 6.69 -4.18 10.78
C LYS A 127 7.31 -5.34 10.02
N ASP A 128 6.89 -5.55 8.76
CA ASP A 128 7.44 -6.61 7.91
C ASP A 128 8.92 -6.34 7.63
N LEU A 129 9.32 -5.06 7.46
CA LEU A 129 10.71 -4.65 7.28
C LEU A 129 11.54 -4.86 8.56
N GLU A 130 11.03 -4.44 9.72
CA GLU A 130 11.70 -4.67 11.02
C GLU A 130 11.91 -6.17 11.29
N ALA A 131 10.92 -7.00 11.00
CA ALA A 131 11.02 -8.45 11.16
C ALA A 131 12.09 -9.06 10.24
N LEU A 132 12.18 -8.58 8.99
CA LEU A 132 13.19 -9.02 8.03
C LEU A 132 14.60 -8.64 8.52
N GLU A 133 14.78 -7.42 9.02
CA GLU A 133 16.07 -6.97 9.56
C GLU A 133 16.49 -7.78 10.80
N GLN A 134 15.55 -8.08 11.69
CA GLN A 134 15.81 -8.92 12.87
C GLN A 134 16.22 -10.34 12.47
N MET A 135 15.52 -10.95 11.50
CA MET A 135 15.88 -12.27 10.97
C MET A 135 17.28 -12.28 10.35
N ALA A 136 17.62 -11.24 9.57
CA ALA A 136 18.94 -11.12 8.96
C ALA A 136 20.06 -11.00 10.02
N ARG A 137 19.86 -10.19 11.08
CA ARG A 137 20.83 -10.05 12.19
C ARG A 137 21.03 -11.35 12.96
N SER A 138 19.95 -12.11 13.18
CA SER A 138 20.05 -13.42 13.84
C SER A 138 20.83 -14.42 12.98
N MET A 139 20.59 -14.44 11.66
CA MET A 139 21.30 -15.33 10.73
C MET A 139 22.80 -15.03 10.68
N THR A 140 23.19 -13.75 10.56
CA THR A 140 24.62 -13.37 10.59
C THR A 140 25.30 -13.73 11.91
N THR A 141 24.58 -13.64 13.03
CA THR A 141 25.12 -14.03 14.34
C THR A 141 25.33 -15.54 14.44
N LEU A 142 24.43 -16.33 13.84
CA LEU A 142 24.56 -17.78 13.74
C LEU A 142 25.75 -18.17 12.86
N ASP A 143 25.91 -17.56 11.69
CA ASP A 143 27.04 -17.84 10.78
C ASP A 143 28.38 -17.55 11.48
N VAL A 144 28.52 -16.39 12.14
CA VAL A 144 29.72 -16.05 12.92
C VAL A 144 29.98 -17.08 14.03
N ARG A 145 28.94 -17.58 14.71
CA ARG A 145 29.11 -18.61 15.76
C ARG A 145 29.54 -19.95 15.18
N VAL A 146 29.03 -20.33 14.02
CA VAL A 146 29.42 -21.57 13.32
C VAL A 146 30.88 -21.47 12.87
N ASP A 147 31.30 -20.33 12.33
CA ASP A 147 32.69 -20.11 11.91
C ASP A 147 33.65 -20.16 13.10
N ILE A 148 33.32 -19.52 14.23
CA ILE A 148 34.13 -19.59 15.46
C ILE A 148 34.25 -21.03 15.97
N ARG A 149 33.17 -21.81 15.92
CA ARG A 149 33.19 -23.21 16.36
C ARG A 149 34.09 -24.05 15.46
N ARG A 150 34.01 -23.85 14.14
CA ARG A 150 34.85 -24.56 13.17
C ARG A 150 36.34 -24.23 13.37
N GLN A 151 36.68 -22.97 13.61
CA GLN A 151 38.08 -22.57 13.92
C GLN A 151 38.61 -23.27 15.17
N ARG A 152 37.80 -23.39 16.23
CA ARG A 152 38.20 -24.12 17.45
C ARG A 152 38.40 -25.61 17.19
N GLU A 153 37.52 -26.24 16.42
CA GLU A 153 37.65 -27.65 16.05
C GLU A 153 38.89 -27.90 15.17
N GLU A 154 39.26 -26.95 14.31
CA GLU A 154 40.52 -26.97 13.53
C GLU A 154 41.75 -26.82 14.44
N GLU A 155 41.75 -25.88 15.40
CA GLU A 155 42.84 -25.68 16.37
C GLU A 155 43.04 -26.88 17.33
N ASP A 156 41.95 -27.56 17.72
CA ASP A 156 42.00 -28.74 18.60
C ASP A 156 42.60 -29.97 17.88
N CYS A 157 42.33 -30.13 16.57
CA CYS A 157 42.96 -31.19 15.76
C CYS A 157 44.48 -30.99 15.60
N GLU A 158 44.97 -29.75 15.52
CA GLU A 158 46.41 -29.47 15.38
C GLU A 158 47.18 -29.70 16.69
N ASN A 159 46.52 -29.58 17.84
CA ASN A 159 47.15 -29.75 19.16
C ASN A 159 47.09 -31.18 19.72
N GLU A 160 46.51 -32.13 18.99
CA GLU A 160 46.42 -33.52 19.41
C GLU A 160 47.83 -34.18 19.49
N PRO A 161 48.23 -34.76 20.64
CA PRO A 161 49.59 -35.27 20.88
C PRO A 161 50.00 -36.46 19.98
N ALA A 162 49.05 -37.07 19.25
CA ALA A 162 49.32 -38.12 18.28
C ALA A 162 49.90 -37.59 16.95
N CYS A 163 49.60 -36.35 16.56
CA CYS A 163 50.05 -35.78 15.28
C CYS A 163 51.49 -35.22 15.34
N LYS A 164 52.01 -34.94 16.53
CA LYS A 164 53.40 -34.45 16.75
C LYS A 164 54.48 -35.53 16.60
N LYS A 165 54.12 -36.81 16.45
CA LYS A 165 55.10 -37.91 16.29
C LYS A 165 55.61 -38.13 14.85
N PHE A 166 55.02 -37.47 13.84
CA PHE A 166 55.43 -37.64 12.44
C PHE A 166 56.27 -36.50 11.86
N LYS A 167 56.45 -35.37 12.56
CA LYS A 167 57.18 -34.19 12.04
C LYS A 167 58.63 -34.06 12.52
N ASN A 168 59.13 -34.95 13.38
CA ASN A 168 60.49 -34.85 13.95
C ASN A 168 61.51 -35.85 13.40
N ASN A 169 61.22 -36.53 12.28
CA ASN A 169 62.18 -37.43 11.63
C ASN A 169 62.44 -37.00 10.18
N PHE A 170 63.10 -35.86 9.98
CA PHE A 170 63.99 -35.59 8.84
C PHE A 170 64.91 -34.41 9.19
#